data_AF-A0A9D8IL27-F1
#
_entry.id   AF-A0A9D8IL27-F1
#
_cell.length_a   1.000
_cell.length_b   1.000
_cell.length_c   1.000
_cell.angle_alpha   90.00
_cell.angle_beta   90.00
_cell.angle_gamma   90.00
#
_symmetry.space_group_name_H-M   'P 1'
#
loop_
_entity.id
_entity.type
_entity.pdbx_description
1 polymer ?
#
loop_
_entity_poly.entity_id
_entity_poly.type
_entity_poly.pdbx_seq_one_letter_code
_entity_poly.pdbx_strand_id
1 'polypeptide(L)'
;MLAAIAVGCGLVFTALGQDPAWLTPGRRDSFPAERQYQDSMACVRCHAQPTANDIPPEKNRPAGRPYPFDFVWLTEYATWKTHDKHAQAFAVLKGKRGQEIGKLLGQDVTKAATGCLNCHAQQAMSEKSAGAIDLSEGIGCASCHGPSSSWVGPHANAAWREKAEREKSELGLRNLRDPEVRATLCASCHIGNAQEGKVVTHAMFAAGHPPLPPIETATFSRNQPPHYREGLDVPYLRMSNEPTRKRYHAEPFQMTRLALVGALVNLRETARLVAERSEFDLKDSKLELVRWPELATRDEGEPAEDSARRKARWPELALATSDCYACHHDLQYPGYRQTRGYGYHLPGKERHRVFPGRVMVRMWATTLAGAAARLAGREHLASLDASLAKLAAGTTVQQFGDPAVIRQACLELEKACDAAIRAAKAAPLDQAGASAILKDALEAFNEPGAGKPDQPVPDFEAARQLASLADVIASDLKAGKEKPPAFIAALAKLSDLVDLHPYANRQARLEVILGLIEREQKLPKGATVAFSEYLQKGGPVDLARKLVDDRDFLPSFNRIRSEDFNQWLSENATATRLQRLDDEEERKLMSRLNSYDPAEFLKAARELATQSAR
;
A
#
# COMPACT_ATOMS: atom_id res chain seq x y z
N MET A 1 -69.91 -19.76 1.17
CA MET A 1 -69.02 -20.48 2.11
C MET A 1 -67.60 -20.36 1.57
N LEU A 2 -66.73 -19.73 2.36
CA LEU A 2 -65.26 -19.79 2.38
C LEU A 2 -64.42 -19.51 1.12
N ALA A 3 -63.53 -18.53 1.34
CA ALA A 3 -62.38 -18.12 0.57
C ALA A 3 -61.33 -19.22 0.33
N ALA A 4 -60.53 -19.06 -0.72
CA ALA A 4 -59.13 -19.45 -0.73
C ALA A 4 -58.32 -18.52 -1.66
N ILE A 5 -57.17 -18.13 -1.12
CA ILE A 5 -56.24 -17.08 -1.54
C ILE A 5 -55.39 -17.52 -2.74
N ALA A 6 -55.21 -16.63 -3.71
CA ALA A 6 -54.08 -16.66 -4.64
C ALA A 6 -53.52 -15.24 -4.78
N VAL A 7 -52.48 -14.94 -4.00
CA VAL A 7 -51.67 -13.73 -4.12
C VAL A 7 -50.22 -14.17 -4.29
N GLY A 8 -49.57 -13.62 -5.32
CA GLY A 8 -48.13 -13.41 -5.31
C GLY A 8 -47.34 -14.28 -6.27
N CYS A 9 -47.31 -13.91 -7.56
CA CYS A 9 -46.14 -14.15 -8.40
C CYS A 9 -46.15 -13.16 -9.57
N GLY A 10 -45.31 -12.13 -9.48
CA GLY A 10 -45.12 -11.20 -10.59
C GLY A 10 -44.63 -9.85 -10.09
N LEU A 11 -43.32 -9.74 -9.86
CA LEU A 11 -42.48 -8.55 -10.02
C LEU A 11 -41.15 -8.77 -9.30
N VAL A 12 -40.24 -9.52 -9.93
CA VAL A 12 -38.80 -9.36 -9.67
C VAL A 12 -38.07 -9.51 -10.99
N PHE A 13 -37.26 -8.50 -11.30
CA PHE A 13 -36.01 -8.49 -12.07
C PHE A 13 -35.90 -7.32 -13.05
N THR A 14 -35.77 -6.12 -12.50
CA THR A 14 -34.89 -5.08 -13.06
C THR A 14 -34.37 -4.20 -11.92
N ALA A 15 -33.38 -4.70 -11.19
CA ALA A 15 -32.46 -3.87 -10.43
C ALA A 15 -31.07 -4.45 -10.65
N LEU A 16 -30.30 -3.84 -11.55
CA LEU A 16 -28.85 -3.92 -11.54
C LEU A 16 -28.40 -3.30 -10.21
N GLY A 17 -28.40 -4.12 -9.16
CA GLY A 17 -28.12 -3.70 -7.80
C GLY A 17 -26.69 -3.20 -7.71
N GLN A 18 -26.52 -1.95 -7.31
CA GLN A 18 -25.24 -1.46 -6.81
C GLN A 18 -24.78 -2.39 -5.69
N ASP A 19 -23.51 -2.76 -5.69
CA ASP A 19 -22.94 -3.53 -4.60
C ASP A 19 -23.17 -2.79 -3.27
N PRO A 20 -23.49 -3.49 -2.16
CA PRO A 20 -23.60 -2.87 -0.85
C PRO A 20 -22.41 -1.93 -0.59
N ALA A 21 -22.64 -0.79 0.08
CA ALA A 21 -21.64 0.24 0.37
C ALA A 21 -20.36 -0.30 1.05
N TRP A 22 -20.45 -1.53 1.55
CA TRP A 22 -19.41 -2.24 2.20
C TRP A 22 -18.47 -3.08 1.33
N LEU A 23 -18.89 -3.39 0.11
CA LEU A 23 -18.04 -3.92 -0.93
C LEU A 23 -17.29 -2.79 -1.65
N THR A 24 -17.64 -1.52 -1.40
CA THR A 24 -16.96 -0.36 -1.98
C THR A 24 -15.58 -0.16 -1.31
N PRO A 25 -14.48 -0.16 -2.09
CA PRO A 25 -13.14 0.10 -1.56
C PRO A 25 -13.07 1.45 -0.82
N GLY A 26 -12.50 1.46 0.39
CA GLY A 26 -12.18 2.69 1.13
C GLY A 26 -13.16 3.09 2.24
N ARG A 27 -14.25 2.34 2.47
CA ARG A 27 -15.12 2.53 3.64
C ARG A 27 -14.98 1.35 4.60
N ARG A 28 -14.35 1.56 5.77
CA ARG A 28 -14.18 0.53 6.81
C ARG A 28 -15.46 0.16 7.54
N ASP A 29 -16.51 0.99 7.49
CA ASP A 29 -17.84 0.68 8.03
C ASP A 29 -18.63 -0.29 7.15
N SER A 30 -17.88 -1.08 6.42
CA SER A 30 -18.38 -1.98 5.44
C SER A 30 -18.97 -3.22 6.11
N PHE A 31 -18.14 -3.93 6.85
CA PHE A 31 -18.56 -5.22 7.36
C PHE A 31 -19.71 -5.05 8.38
N PRO A 32 -20.81 -5.79 8.24
CA PRO A 32 -21.87 -5.84 9.25
C PRO A 32 -21.28 -6.07 10.64
N ALA A 33 -21.85 -5.43 11.66
CA ALA A 33 -21.31 -5.39 13.03
C ALA A 33 -21.13 -6.79 13.66
N GLU A 34 -21.82 -7.80 13.11
CA GLU A 34 -21.70 -9.19 13.51
C GLU A 34 -20.36 -9.84 13.11
N ARG A 35 -19.62 -9.24 12.16
CA ARG A 35 -18.31 -9.73 11.71
C ARG A 35 -17.20 -9.13 12.57
N GLN A 36 -16.65 -9.95 13.43
CA GLN A 36 -15.61 -9.56 14.38
C GLN A 36 -14.19 -9.86 13.87
N TYR A 37 -13.27 -8.96 14.19
CA TYR A 37 -11.82 -9.17 14.02
C TYR A 37 -11.27 -10.14 15.07
N GLN A 38 -10.25 -10.91 14.70
CA GLN A 38 -9.53 -11.84 15.57
C GLN A 38 -8.01 -11.67 15.38
N ASP A 39 -7.24 -11.98 16.42
CA ASP A 39 -5.78 -11.97 16.39
C ASP A 39 -5.20 -12.93 15.35
N SER A 40 -3.95 -12.73 14.96
CA SER A 40 -3.29 -13.59 13.98
C SER A 40 -3.17 -15.05 14.44
N MET A 41 -3.26 -15.33 15.75
CA MET A 41 -3.34 -16.68 16.30
C MET A 41 -4.51 -17.52 15.74
N ALA A 42 -5.60 -16.88 15.30
CA ALA A 42 -6.69 -17.59 14.60
C ALA A 42 -6.22 -18.22 13.27
N CYS A 43 -5.21 -17.62 12.63
CA CYS A 43 -4.64 -18.04 11.35
C CYS A 43 -3.49 -19.06 11.53
N VAL A 44 -2.70 -18.92 12.60
CA VAL A 44 -1.50 -19.74 12.92
C VAL A 44 -1.77 -21.24 12.82
N ARG A 45 -2.96 -21.70 13.22
CA ARG A 45 -3.32 -23.13 13.22
C ARG A 45 -3.15 -23.81 11.84
N CYS A 46 -3.30 -23.06 10.75
CA CYS A 46 -3.18 -23.57 9.38
C CYS A 46 -2.04 -22.94 8.58
N HIS A 47 -1.52 -21.78 9.00
CA HIS A 47 -0.61 -20.93 8.21
C HIS A 47 0.78 -20.78 8.83
N ALA A 48 1.19 -21.72 9.68
CA ALA A 48 2.46 -21.60 10.41
C ALA A 48 3.52 -22.64 10.02
N GLN A 49 3.11 -23.85 9.65
CA GLN A 49 4.00 -24.90 9.19
C GLN A 49 3.25 -25.85 8.24
N PRO A 50 3.81 -26.20 7.08
CA PRO A 50 3.23 -27.21 6.20
C PRO A 50 3.30 -28.60 6.84
N THR A 51 2.31 -29.45 6.56
CA THR A 51 2.30 -30.86 6.98
C THR A 51 2.53 -31.81 5.79
N ALA A 52 2.75 -33.09 6.08
CA ALA A 52 2.87 -34.12 5.04
C ALA A 52 1.60 -34.28 4.19
N ASN A 53 0.44 -33.89 4.72
CA ASN A 53 -0.82 -33.89 3.96
C ASN A 53 -0.93 -32.68 3.03
N ASP A 54 -0.23 -31.59 3.35
CA ASP A 54 -0.21 -30.37 2.54
C ASP A 54 0.79 -30.44 1.40
N ILE A 55 1.90 -31.18 1.61
CA ILE A 55 2.98 -31.35 0.64
C ILE A 55 3.46 -32.81 0.65
N PRO A 56 2.71 -33.75 0.06
CA PRO A 56 3.15 -35.14 0.05
C PRO A 56 4.43 -35.31 -0.77
N PRO A 57 5.23 -36.37 -0.49
CA PRO A 57 6.36 -36.75 -1.33
C PRO A 57 5.92 -36.93 -2.79
N GLU A 58 6.78 -36.57 -3.73
CA GLU A 58 6.46 -36.59 -5.16
C GLU A 58 5.91 -37.92 -5.67
N LYS A 59 6.57 -39.01 -5.25
CA LYS A 59 6.15 -40.40 -5.51
C LYS A 59 4.73 -40.75 -5.03
N ASN A 60 4.22 -40.01 -4.06
CA ASN A 60 2.92 -40.21 -3.42
C ASN A 60 1.90 -39.15 -3.85
N ARG A 61 2.25 -38.28 -4.80
CA ARG A 61 1.40 -37.20 -5.28
C ARG A 61 0.62 -37.67 -6.51
N PRO A 62 -0.69 -37.97 -6.42
CA PRO A 62 -1.48 -38.37 -7.57
C PRO A 62 -1.51 -37.25 -8.60
N ALA A 63 -1.37 -37.59 -9.86
CA ALA A 63 -1.46 -36.62 -10.95
C ALA A 63 -2.82 -35.90 -10.93
N GLY A 64 -2.80 -34.58 -11.12
CA GLY A 64 -4.02 -33.76 -11.24
C GLY A 64 -4.72 -33.41 -9.91
N ARG A 65 -4.23 -33.87 -8.75
CA ARG A 65 -4.79 -33.48 -7.45
C ARG A 65 -4.08 -32.23 -6.90
N PRO A 66 -4.79 -31.11 -6.67
CA PRO A 66 -4.22 -29.95 -6.01
C PRO A 66 -4.13 -30.16 -4.50
N TYR A 67 -3.09 -29.61 -3.90
CA TYR A 67 -2.83 -29.60 -2.47
C TYR A 67 -2.87 -28.18 -1.91
N PRO A 68 -3.09 -27.99 -0.60
CA PRO A 68 -3.07 -26.67 0.03
C PRO A 68 -1.82 -25.84 -0.34
N PHE A 69 -0.64 -26.46 -0.42
CA PHE A 69 0.60 -25.78 -0.79
C PHE A 69 0.69 -25.33 -2.27
N ASP A 70 -0.14 -25.90 -3.15
CA ASP A 70 -0.29 -25.43 -4.54
C ASP A 70 -1.08 -24.12 -4.62
N PHE A 71 -1.66 -23.69 -3.50
CA PHE A 71 -2.45 -22.48 -3.41
C PHE A 71 -1.75 -21.42 -2.55
N VAL A 72 -1.26 -21.81 -1.38
CA VAL A 72 -0.62 -20.96 -0.35
C VAL A 72 0.70 -21.58 0.11
N TRP A 73 1.49 -20.90 0.93
CA TRP A 73 2.79 -21.38 1.40
C TRP A 73 2.72 -22.11 2.74
N LEU A 74 1.67 -21.89 3.52
CA LEU A 74 1.46 -22.48 4.86
C LEU A 74 2.56 -22.12 5.87
N THR A 75 3.39 -21.13 5.53
CA THR A 75 4.43 -20.54 6.38
C THR A 75 4.16 -19.05 6.61
N GLU A 76 2.97 -18.56 6.24
CA GLU A 76 2.69 -17.12 6.17
C GLU A 76 2.90 -16.43 7.51
N TYR A 77 2.52 -17.08 8.62
CA TYR A 77 2.71 -16.51 9.96
C TYR A 77 4.19 -16.33 10.30
N ALA A 78 5.01 -17.36 10.09
CA ALA A 78 6.45 -17.30 10.36
C ALA A 78 7.14 -16.27 9.47
N THR A 79 6.78 -16.23 8.19
CA THR A 79 7.28 -15.23 7.25
C THR A 79 6.90 -13.82 7.69
N TRP A 80 5.63 -13.56 7.99
CA TRP A 80 5.17 -12.25 8.45
C TRP A 80 5.88 -11.83 9.74
N LYS A 81 5.87 -12.66 10.78
CA LYS A 81 6.38 -12.28 12.11
C LYS A 81 7.91 -12.05 12.13
N THR A 82 8.67 -12.82 11.34
CA THR A 82 10.15 -12.71 11.31
C THR A 82 10.69 -11.73 10.29
N HIS A 83 9.95 -11.44 9.22
CA HIS A 83 10.52 -10.81 8.03
C HIS A 83 9.73 -9.57 7.58
N ASP A 84 8.48 -9.42 8.01
CA ASP A 84 7.64 -8.28 7.65
C ASP A 84 7.77 -7.16 8.70
N LYS A 85 7.98 -5.92 8.24
CA LYS A 85 8.04 -4.75 9.15
C LYS A 85 6.67 -4.42 9.75
N HIS A 86 5.56 -4.88 9.15
CA HIS A 86 4.23 -4.76 9.71
C HIS A 86 4.10 -5.43 11.09
N ALA A 87 4.74 -6.58 11.28
CA ALA A 87 4.79 -7.27 12.58
C ALA A 87 5.62 -6.53 13.64
N GLN A 88 6.47 -5.58 13.22
CA GLN A 88 7.37 -4.78 14.05
C GLN A 88 6.81 -3.37 14.28
N ALA A 89 5.67 -3.02 13.69
CA ALA A 89 5.14 -1.66 13.68
C ALA A 89 4.84 -1.12 15.10
N PHE A 90 4.42 -1.97 16.03
CA PHE A 90 4.26 -1.55 17.44
C PHE A 90 5.61 -1.34 18.13
N ALA A 91 6.60 -2.20 17.88
CA ALA A 91 7.91 -2.13 18.51
C ALA A 91 8.65 -0.82 18.21
N VAL A 92 8.47 -0.24 17.01
CA VAL A 92 9.13 1.04 16.67
C VAL A 92 8.66 2.22 17.54
N LEU A 93 7.44 2.16 18.09
CA LEU A 93 6.93 3.17 19.02
C LEU A 93 7.66 3.12 20.38
N LYS A 94 8.16 1.94 20.78
CA LYS A 94 8.94 1.75 22.01
C LYS A 94 10.41 2.13 21.84
N GLY A 95 10.89 2.24 20.60
CA GLY A 95 12.27 2.61 20.29
C GLY A 95 12.58 4.07 20.58
N LYS A 96 13.87 4.43 20.54
CA LYS A 96 14.38 5.78 20.86
C LYS A 96 13.65 6.90 20.11
N ARG A 97 13.38 6.72 18.81
CA ARG A 97 12.67 7.73 17.99
C ARG A 97 11.21 7.91 18.45
N GLY A 98 10.49 6.82 18.72
CA GLY A 98 9.12 6.86 19.23
C GLY A 98 9.03 7.53 20.60
N GLN A 99 9.98 7.25 21.49
CA GLN A 99 10.07 7.90 22.80
C GLN A 99 10.34 9.41 22.69
N GLU A 100 11.22 9.84 21.78
CA GLU A 100 11.50 11.27 21.57
C GLU A 100 10.27 11.99 20.98
N ILE A 101 9.58 11.37 20.01
CA ILE A 101 8.32 11.90 19.47
C ILE A 101 7.30 12.07 20.60
N GLY A 102 7.11 11.04 21.45
CA GLY A 102 6.18 11.10 22.58
C GLY A 102 6.52 12.20 23.58
N LYS A 103 7.81 12.39 23.88
CA LYS A 103 8.29 13.48 24.74
C LYS A 103 7.99 14.86 24.15
N LEU A 104 8.26 15.06 22.86
CA LEU A 104 8.03 16.35 22.18
C LEU A 104 6.53 16.66 22.04
N LEU A 105 5.69 15.63 21.87
CA LEU A 105 4.23 15.77 21.81
C LEU A 105 3.56 15.82 23.19
N GLY A 106 4.28 15.48 24.27
CA GLY A 106 3.70 15.35 25.61
C GLY A 106 2.72 14.17 25.75
N GLN A 107 2.92 13.09 25.00
CA GLN A 107 2.01 11.95 24.90
C GLN A 107 2.75 10.60 25.00
N ASP A 108 2.07 9.57 25.50
CA ASP A 108 2.55 8.19 25.42
C ASP A 108 2.09 7.55 24.11
N VAL A 109 2.98 7.52 23.11
CA VAL A 109 2.73 7.01 21.75
C VAL A 109 2.28 5.55 21.69
N THR A 110 2.37 4.80 22.80
CA THR A 110 1.88 3.42 22.90
C THR A 110 0.41 3.31 23.33
N LYS A 111 -0.27 4.44 23.60
CA LYS A 111 -1.67 4.48 24.03
C LYS A 111 -2.60 4.79 22.87
N ALA A 112 -3.74 4.10 22.83
CA ALA A 112 -4.79 4.25 21.81
C ALA A 112 -5.22 5.72 21.60
N ALA A 113 -5.36 6.48 22.68
CA ALA A 113 -5.81 7.88 22.64
C ALA A 113 -4.90 8.82 21.84
N THR A 114 -3.65 8.42 21.54
CA THR A 114 -2.71 9.24 20.75
C THR A 114 -2.90 9.12 19.23
N GLY A 115 -3.66 8.12 18.77
CA GLY A 115 -3.85 7.84 17.34
C GLY A 115 -2.68 7.10 16.67
N CYS A 116 -1.50 7.00 17.29
CA CYS A 116 -0.34 6.29 16.70
C CYS A 116 -0.66 4.82 16.38
N LEU A 117 -1.48 4.18 17.22
CA LEU A 117 -1.88 2.78 17.07
C LEU A 117 -2.83 2.52 15.88
N ASN A 118 -3.37 3.56 15.24
CA ASN A 118 -4.23 3.39 14.06
C ASN A 118 -3.45 2.93 12.82
N CYS A 119 -2.15 3.27 12.75
CA CYS A 119 -1.23 2.83 11.69
C CYS A 119 -0.20 1.80 12.17
N HIS A 120 0.13 1.78 13.48
CA HIS A 120 1.16 0.91 14.04
C HIS A 120 0.63 -0.33 14.76
N ALA A 121 -0.69 -0.46 14.89
CA ALA A 121 -1.37 -1.59 15.50
C ALA A 121 -2.78 -1.78 14.91
N GLN A 122 -3.59 -2.62 15.54
CA GLN A 122 -4.96 -2.93 15.11
C GLN A 122 -6.03 -2.13 15.88
N GLN A 123 -5.74 -0.91 16.35
CA GLN A 123 -6.61 -0.16 17.28
C GLN A 123 -8.06 0.00 16.78
N ALA A 124 -8.25 0.60 15.61
CA ALA A 124 -9.60 0.79 15.06
C ALA A 124 -10.35 -0.54 14.78
N MET A 125 -9.66 -1.68 14.79
CA MET A 125 -10.24 -3.02 14.60
C MET A 125 -10.53 -3.71 15.94
N SER A 126 -9.79 -3.40 17.01
CA SER A 126 -10.04 -3.92 18.36
C SER A 126 -11.34 -3.38 18.98
N GLU A 127 -11.82 -2.23 18.51
CA GLU A 127 -13.14 -1.70 18.91
C GLU A 127 -14.31 -2.52 18.33
N LYS A 128 -14.05 -3.33 17.29
CA LYS A 128 -15.03 -4.18 16.60
C LYS A 128 -14.67 -5.68 16.69
N SER A 129 -13.96 -6.09 17.75
CA SER A 129 -13.48 -7.47 17.92
C SER A 129 -14.35 -8.33 18.84
N ALA A 130 -14.20 -9.65 18.73
CA ALA A 130 -14.92 -10.65 19.56
C ALA A 130 -14.44 -10.70 21.01
N GLY A 131 -13.24 -10.18 21.25
CA GLY A 131 -12.52 -10.18 22.52
C GLY A 131 -11.33 -9.23 22.43
N ALA A 132 -10.52 -9.15 23.48
CA ALA A 132 -9.34 -8.29 23.48
C ALA A 132 -8.35 -8.70 22.37
N ILE A 133 -8.05 -7.78 21.45
CA ILE A 133 -6.99 -7.93 20.46
C ILE A 133 -5.67 -7.46 21.08
N ASP A 134 -4.62 -8.25 20.90
CA ASP A 134 -3.27 -7.86 21.35
C ASP A 134 -2.69 -6.78 20.42
N LEU A 135 -2.80 -5.51 20.82
CA LEU A 135 -2.26 -4.38 20.06
C LEU A 135 -0.73 -4.42 19.92
N SER A 136 -0.04 -5.18 20.78
CA SER A 136 1.41 -5.38 20.64
C SER A 136 1.75 -6.24 19.41
N GLU A 137 0.80 -6.94 18.81
CA GLU A 137 1.01 -7.68 17.57
C GLU A 137 1.44 -6.79 16.38
N GLY A 138 1.17 -5.48 16.44
CA GLY A 138 1.39 -4.57 15.33
C GLY A 138 0.32 -4.73 14.26
N ILE A 139 0.70 -4.72 12.98
CA ILE A 139 -0.23 -4.93 11.87
C ILE A 139 -0.28 -6.42 11.52
N GLY A 140 -1.23 -7.14 12.15
CA GLY A 140 -1.48 -8.57 11.95
C GLY A 140 -2.39 -8.92 10.77
N CYS A 141 -2.69 -10.22 10.60
CA CYS A 141 -3.36 -10.77 9.41
C CYS A 141 -4.72 -10.14 9.11
N ALA A 142 -5.55 -9.94 10.15
CA ALA A 142 -6.90 -9.41 10.00
C ALA A 142 -6.93 -7.94 9.54
N SER A 143 -5.84 -7.18 9.77
CA SER A 143 -5.67 -5.84 9.21
C SER A 143 -5.81 -5.83 7.70
N CYS A 144 -5.23 -6.84 7.05
CA CYS A 144 -5.21 -6.96 5.59
C CYS A 144 -6.38 -7.82 5.08
N HIS A 145 -6.65 -8.96 5.71
CA HIS A 145 -7.64 -9.93 5.25
C HIS A 145 -9.08 -9.65 5.70
N GLY A 146 -9.30 -8.72 6.63
CA GLY A 146 -10.63 -8.37 7.15
C GLY A 146 -11.07 -9.20 8.36
N PRO A 147 -12.29 -8.96 8.89
CA PRO A 147 -12.79 -9.61 10.10
C PRO A 147 -13.00 -11.11 9.88
N SER A 148 -12.21 -11.94 10.57
CA SER A 148 -12.06 -13.37 10.31
C SER A 148 -13.07 -14.30 10.96
N SER A 149 -13.82 -13.82 11.95
CA SER A 149 -14.79 -14.64 12.73
C SER A 149 -15.77 -15.46 11.87
N SER A 150 -16.22 -14.91 10.74
CA SER A 150 -17.22 -15.53 9.88
C SER A 150 -16.65 -16.30 8.67
N TRP A 151 -15.36 -16.13 8.34
CA TRP A 151 -14.74 -16.82 7.21
C TRP A 151 -13.64 -17.81 7.58
N VAL A 152 -12.99 -17.71 8.75
CA VAL A 152 -11.84 -18.57 9.11
C VAL A 152 -12.20 -20.07 9.10
N GLY A 153 -13.38 -20.44 9.59
CA GLY A 153 -13.87 -21.82 9.58
C GLY A 153 -14.16 -22.34 8.16
N PRO A 154 -15.09 -21.71 7.42
CA PRO A 154 -15.38 -22.08 6.03
C PRO A 154 -14.15 -22.07 5.11
N HIS A 155 -13.19 -21.16 5.35
CA HIS A 155 -11.95 -21.00 4.60
C HIS A 155 -11.06 -22.25 4.58
N ALA A 156 -11.05 -23.03 5.66
CA ALA A 156 -10.26 -24.26 5.74
C ALA A 156 -10.76 -25.36 4.79
N ASN A 157 -12.01 -25.27 4.33
CA ASN A 157 -12.60 -26.29 3.45
C ASN A 157 -12.18 -26.11 1.99
N ALA A 158 -11.98 -27.22 1.27
CA ALA A 158 -11.64 -27.20 -0.15
C ALA A 158 -12.67 -26.43 -1.00
N ALA A 159 -13.96 -26.57 -0.67
CA ALA A 159 -15.07 -25.87 -1.34
C ALA A 159 -14.96 -24.33 -1.26
N TRP A 160 -14.18 -23.78 -0.32
CA TRP A 160 -13.89 -22.35 -0.28
C TRP A 160 -13.30 -21.83 -1.58
N ARG A 161 -12.48 -22.65 -2.26
CA ARG A 161 -11.82 -22.22 -3.51
C ARG A 161 -12.84 -21.97 -4.62
N GLU A 162 -13.96 -22.69 -4.58
CA GLU A 162 -15.04 -22.57 -5.56
C GLU A 162 -16.08 -21.48 -5.24
N LYS A 163 -16.05 -20.88 -4.05
CA LYS A 163 -16.96 -19.78 -3.71
C LYS A 163 -16.70 -18.53 -4.54
N ALA A 164 -17.77 -17.84 -4.93
CA ALA A 164 -17.69 -16.55 -5.60
C ALA A 164 -17.04 -15.50 -4.70
N GLU A 165 -16.43 -14.48 -5.32
CA GLU A 165 -15.78 -13.38 -4.60
C GLU A 165 -16.75 -12.70 -3.62
N ARG A 166 -17.94 -12.36 -4.10
CA ARG A 166 -18.98 -11.73 -3.30
C ARG A 166 -19.35 -12.54 -2.06
N GLU A 167 -19.53 -13.86 -2.19
CA GLU A 167 -19.82 -14.73 -1.03
C GLU A 167 -18.69 -14.69 0.01
N LYS A 168 -17.43 -14.64 -0.42
CA LYS A 168 -16.27 -14.55 0.48
C LYS A 168 -16.25 -13.21 1.21
N SER A 169 -16.53 -12.13 0.50
CA SER A 169 -16.61 -10.79 1.07
C SER A 169 -17.83 -10.62 1.99
N GLU A 170 -18.96 -11.27 1.68
CA GLU A 170 -20.14 -11.40 2.56
C GLU A 170 -19.85 -12.18 3.85
N LEU A 171 -18.71 -12.85 3.95
CA LEU A 171 -18.25 -13.46 5.21
C LEU A 171 -17.16 -12.65 5.91
N GLY A 172 -16.73 -11.51 5.34
CA GLY A 172 -15.70 -10.65 5.94
C GLY A 172 -14.33 -10.71 5.27
N LEU A 173 -14.13 -11.57 4.26
CA LEU A 173 -12.82 -11.66 3.60
C LEU A 173 -12.65 -10.50 2.61
N ARG A 174 -11.61 -9.69 2.84
CA ARG A 174 -11.18 -8.66 1.90
C ARG A 174 -10.48 -9.28 0.70
N ASN A 175 -10.94 -9.00 -0.51
CA ASN A 175 -10.30 -9.50 -1.72
C ASN A 175 -9.06 -8.67 -2.09
N LEU A 176 -7.90 -9.04 -1.53
CA LEU A 176 -6.62 -8.40 -1.85
C LEU A 176 -6.08 -8.75 -3.25
N ARG A 177 -6.78 -9.58 -4.03
CA ARG A 177 -6.44 -9.82 -5.43
C ARG A 177 -7.07 -8.77 -6.36
N ASP A 178 -8.14 -8.11 -5.95
CA ASP A 178 -8.65 -6.94 -6.65
C ASP A 178 -7.65 -5.78 -6.44
N PRO A 179 -7.11 -5.19 -7.53
CA PRO A 179 -6.08 -4.17 -7.43
C PRO A 179 -6.55 -2.89 -6.76
N GLU A 180 -7.82 -2.53 -6.91
CA GLU A 180 -8.39 -1.36 -6.25
C GLU A 180 -8.53 -1.59 -4.75
N VAL A 181 -9.06 -2.75 -4.35
CA VAL A 181 -9.22 -3.11 -2.93
C VAL A 181 -7.87 -3.13 -2.23
N ARG A 182 -6.86 -3.77 -2.83
CA ARG A 182 -5.50 -3.84 -2.27
C ARG A 182 -4.85 -2.46 -2.17
N ALA A 183 -4.86 -1.67 -3.25
CA ALA A 183 -4.27 -0.34 -3.24
C ALA A 183 -4.93 0.57 -2.21
N THR A 184 -6.26 0.51 -2.09
CA THR A 184 -7.01 1.33 -1.13
C THR A 184 -6.63 0.98 0.31
N LEU A 185 -6.46 -0.31 0.60
CA LEU A 185 -6.00 -0.76 1.91
C LEU A 185 -4.60 -0.20 2.23
N CYS A 186 -3.64 -0.32 1.32
CA CYS A 186 -2.28 0.18 1.53
C CYS A 186 -2.28 1.71 1.73
N ALA A 187 -3.01 2.42 0.87
CA ALA A 187 -3.15 3.88 0.93
C ALA A 187 -3.75 4.35 2.27
N SER A 188 -4.62 3.57 2.91
CA SER A 188 -5.25 3.96 4.18
C SER A 188 -4.23 4.31 5.28
N CYS A 189 -3.05 3.70 5.29
CA CYS A 189 -1.96 4.02 6.22
C CYS A 189 -0.83 4.81 5.56
N HIS A 190 -0.48 4.49 4.31
CA HIS A 190 0.69 5.07 3.63
C HIS A 190 0.42 6.43 2.98
N ILE A 191 -0.84 6.82 2.84
CA ILE A 191 -1.27 8.18 2.47
C ILE A 191 -2.04 8.77 3.66
N GLY A 192 -2.94 7.98 4.22
CA GLY A 192 -3.77 8.31 5.36
C GLY A 192 -5.25 8.16 5.06
N ASN A 193 -6.05 8.08 6.12
CA ASN A 193 -7.50 8.00 6.06
C ASN A 193 -8.07 8.72 7.30
N ALA A 194 -8.72 9.86 7.09
CA ALA A 194 -9.22 10.67 8.20
C ALA A 194 -10.41 10.01 8.91
N GLN A 195 -11.24 9.24 8.19
CA GLN A 195 -12.34 8.49 8.81
C GLN A 195 -11.85 7.39 9.77
N GLU A 196 -10.63 6.90 9.59
CA GLU A 196 -10.04 5.84 10.42
C GLU A 196 -9.04 6.37 11.46
N GLY A 197 -8.88 7.69 11.57
CA GLY A 197 -7.88 8.31 12.45
C GLY A 197 -6.44 7.96 12.06
N LYS A 198 -6.21 7.58 10.80
CA LYS A 198 -4.91 7.28 10.22
C LYS A 198 -4.36 8.53 9.56
N VAL A 199 -4.00 9.51 10.38
CA VAL A 199 -3.48 10.78 9.90
C VAL A 199 -2.17 11.08 10.59
N VAL A 200 -1.19 11.55 9.82
CA VAL A 200 0.03 12.14 10.36
C VAL A 200 -0.15 13.65 10.35
N THR A 201 0.03 14.28 11.51
CA THR A 201 -0.17 15.72 11.67
C THR A 201 1.13 16.48 11.40
N HIS A 202 1.04 17.80 11.17
CA HIS A 202 2.25 18.63 11.05
C HIS A 202 3.08 18.58 12.34
N ALA A 203 2.44 18.59 13.51
CA ALA A 203 3.11 18.41 14.80
C ALA A 203 3.83 17.06 14.93
N MET A 204 3.26 15.96 14.40
CA MET A 204 3.94 14.66 14.38
C MET A 204 5.21 14.70 13.51
N PHE A 205 5.16 15.34 12.33
CA PHE A 205 6.36 15.54 11.50
C PHE A 205 7.40 16.40 12.22
N ALA A 206 6.98 17.50 12.85
CA ALA A 206 7.86 18.37 13.64
C ALA A 206 8.51 17.65 14.84
N ALA A 207 7.80 16.71 15.46
CA ALA A 207 8.30 15.86 16.53
C ALA A 207 9.25 14.74 16.05
N GLY A 208 9.45 14.58 14.74
CA GLY A 208 10.40 13.62 14.17
C GLY A 208 9.77 12.36 13.57
N HIS A 209 8.45 12.34 13.34
CA HIS A 209 7.84 11.28 12.54
C HIS A 209 8.43 11.32 11.11
N PRO A 210 8.92 10.19 10.56
CA PRO A 210 9.43 10.16 9.19
C PRO A 210 8.36 10.56 8.18
N PRO A 211 8.69 11.26 7.08
CA PRO A 211 7.76 11.48 5.98
C PRO A 211 7.21 10.13 5.49
N LEU A 212 5.91 10.03 5.24
CA LEU A 212 5.36 8.86 4.55
C LEU A 212 5.92 8.85 3.12
N PRO A 213 6.70 7.84 2.73
CA PRO A 213 7.26 7.79 1.38
C PRO A 213 6.16 7.51 0.36
N PRO A 214 6.30 8.03 -0.88
CA PRO A 214 5.47 7.60 -2.00
C PRO A 214 5.48 6.08 -2.18
N ILE A 215 4.32 5.49 -2.50
CA ILE A 215 4.20 4.04 -2.74
C ILE A 215 3.67 3.77 -4.15
N GLU A 216 4.46 3.08 -4.98
CA GLU A 216 3.88 2.37 -6.14
C GLU A 216 3.41 0.99 -5.62
N THR A 217 2.11 0.74 -5.67
CA THR A 217 1.47 -0.38 -4.95
C THR A 217 2.09 -1.74 -5.27
N ALA A 218 2.42 -2.03 -6.53
CA ALA A 218 2.96 -3.32 -6.95
C ALA A 218 4.40 -3.53 -6.46
N THR A 219 5.30 -2.57 -6.71
CA THR A 219 6.71 -2.61 -6.27
C THR A 219 6.79 -2.59 -4.75
N PHE A 220 5.99 -1.74 -4.07
CA PHE A 220 5.96 -1.70 -2.62
C PHE A 220 5.42 -3.00 -2.00
N SER A 221 4.46 -3.66 -2.66
CA SER A 221 4.01 -5.00 -2.25
C SER A 221 5.11 -6.06 -2.42
N ARG A 222 5.93 -5.98 -3.47
CA ARG A 222 7.11 -6.86 -3.63
C ARG A 222 8.20 -6.58 -2.59
N ASN A 223 8.23 -5.36 -2.05
CA ASN A 223 9.11 -4.98 -0.94
C ASN A 223 8.63 -5.50 0.44
N GLN A 224 7.48 -6.16 0.52
CA GLN A 224 7.13 -7.03 1.65
C GLN A 224 7.74 -8.42 1.42
N PRO A 225 8.03 -9.23 2.45
CA PRO A 225 8.24 -10.66 2.22
C PRO A 225 6.99 -11.25 1.58
N PRO A 226 7.11 -11.92 0.42
CA PRO A 226 5.99 -12.67 -0.09
C PRO A 226 5.62 -13.70 0.99
N HIS A 227 4.39 -13.61 1.48
CA HIS A 227 3.73 -14.65 2.27
C HIS A 227 2.41 -15.00 1.56
N TYR A 228 2.46 -14.90 0.24
CA TYR A 228 1.38 -15.16 -0.69
C TYR A 228 2.00 -15.42 -2.06
N ARG A 229 1.21 -16.00 -2.97
CA ARG A 229 1.53 -16.16 -4.39
C ARG A 229 0.63 -15.25 -5.21
N GLU A 230 1.17 -14.64 -6.25
CA GLU A 230 0.42 -13.77 -7.16
C GLU A 230 -0.10 -14.55 -8.37
N GLY A 231 -1.32 -14.23 -8.81
CA GLY A 231 -1.91 -14.69 -10.07
C GLY A 231 -1.52 -16.08 -10.57
N LEU A 232 -0.87 -16.10 -11.74
CA LEU A 232 -0.44 -17.31 -12.44
C LEU A 232 0.83 -17.93 -11.84
N ASP A 233 1.43 -17.33 -10.81
CA ASP A 233 2.47 -17.97 -9.98
C ASP A 233 1.88 -18.91 -8.92
N VAL A 234 0.56 -18.88 -8.72
CA VAL A 234 -0.16 -19.90 -7.95
C VAL A 234 -0.30 -21.16 -8.81
N PRO A 235 0.35 -22.30 -8.46
CA PRO A 235 0.26 -23.53 -9.26
C PRO A 235 -1.17 -23.98 -9.54
N TYR A 236 -2.05 -23.90 -8.54
CA TYR A 236 -3.47 -24.22 -8.69
C TYR A 236 -4.15 -23.34 -9.76
N LEU A 237 -3.93 -22.02 -9.76
CA LEU A 237 -4.60 -21.11 -10.69
C LEU A 237 -4.04 -21.26 -12.11
N ARG A 238 -2.73 -21.49 -12.25
CA ARG A 238 -2.08 -21.74 -13.55
C ARG A 238 -2.70 -22.93 -14.29
N MET A 239 -3.07 -23.98 -13.56
CA MET A 239 -3.69 -25.19 -14.11
C MET A 239 -5.22 -25.11 -14.22
N SER A 240 -5.84 -24.08 -13.64
CA SER A 240 -7.29 -23.93 -13.62
C SER A 240 -7.85 -23.35 -14.94
N ASN A 241 -9.15 -23.55 -15.16
CA ASN A 241 -9.84 -23.00 -16.32
C ASN A 241 -9.93 -21.46 -16.26
N GLU A 242 -10.25 -20.83 -17.39
CA GLU A 242 -10.35 -19.36 -17.48
C GLU A 242 -11.39 -18.75 -16.52
N PRO A 243 -12.61 -19.31 -16.33
CA PRO A 243 -13.55 -18.80 -15.32
C PRO A 243 -12.98 -18.77 -13.89
N THR A 244 -12.28 -19.81 -13.46
CA THR A 244 -11.62 -19.85 -12.14
C THR A 244 -10.52 -18.80 -12.06
N ARG A 245 -9.67 -18.68 -13.10
CA ARG A 245 -8.63 -17.64 -13.14
C ARG A 245 -9.20 -16.23 -13.05
N LYS A 246 -10.26 -15.93 -13.80
CA LYS A 246 -10.96 -14.63 -13.73
C LYS A 246 -11.51 -14.33 -12.35
N ARG A 247 -12.15 -15.31 -11.69
CA ARG A 247 -12.65 -15.17 -10.31
C ARG A 247 -11.55 -14.79 -9.31
N TYR A 248 -10.33 -15.22 -9.59
CA TYR A 248 -9.17 -14.95 -8.74
C TYR A 248 -8.30 -13.78 -9.24
N HIS A 249 -8.73 -13.01 -10.24
CA HIS A 249 -7.92 -11.94 -10.84
C HIS A 249 -6.52 -12.44 -11.30
N ALA A 250 -6.43 -13.73 -11.66
CA ALA A 250 -5.19 -14.37 -12.09
C ALA A 250 -5.03 -14.28 -13.61
N GLU A 251 -4.68 -13.09 -14.06
CA GLU A 251 -4.49 -12.74 -15.46
C GLU A 251 -3.01 -12.44 -15.79
N PRO A 252 -2.61 -12.49 -17.07
CA PRO A 252 -1.36 -11.90 -17.50
C PRO A 252 -1.29 -10.43 -17.10
N PHE A 253 -0.09 -9.92 -16.80
CA PHE A 253 0.12 -8.52 -16.43
C PHE A 253 -0.66 -8.05 -15.19
N GLN A 254 -1.03 -8.96 -14.27
CA GLN A 254 -1.75 -8.64 -13.05
C GLN A 254 -1.03 -7.56 -12.22
N MET A 255 0.30 -7.64 -12.08
CA MET A 255 1.04 -6.66 -11.27
C MET A 255 1.14 -5.31 -11.97
N THR A 256 1.23 -5.29 -13.30
CA THR A 256 1.13 -4.07 -14.11
C THR A 256 -0.23 -3.42 -13.93
N ARG A 257 -1.32 -4.20 -13.95
CA ARG A 257 -2.65 -3.67 -13.62
C ARG A 257 -2.71 -3.13 -12.20
N LEU A 258 -2.13 -3.84 -11.22
CA LEU A 258 -2.03 -3.37 -9.85
C LEU A 258 -1.29 -2.02 -9.74
N ALA A 259 -0.21 -1.84 -10.48
CA ALA A 259 0.55 -0.59 -10.50
C ALA A 259 -0.27 0.58 -11.06
N LEU A 260 -0.94 0.36 -12.20
CA LEU A 260 -1.73 1.40 -12.87
C LEU A 260 -3.00 1.75 -12.09
N VAL A 261 -3.78 0.77 -11.68
CA VAL A 261 -4.97 0.98 -10.83
C VAL A 261 -4.56 1.56 -9.48
N GLY A 262 -3.46 1.07 -8.90
CA GLY A 262 -2.89 1.58 -7.65
C GLY A 262 -2.53 3.05 -7.73
N ALA A 263 -1.96 3.52 -8.84
CA ALA A 263 -1.67 4.94 -9.04
C ALA A 263 -2.92 5.83 -9.03
N LEU A 264 -4.00 5.39 -9.70
CA LEU A 264 -5.27 6.11 -9.66
C LEU A 264 -5.89 6.10 -8.26
N VAL A 265 -5.79 4.99 -7.54
CA VAL A 265 -6.24 4.87 -6.15
C VAL A 265 -5.43 5.77 -5.23
N ASN A 266 -4.10 5.81 -5.36
CA ASN A 266 -3.25 6.68 -4.55
C ASN A 266 -3.61 8.16 -4.77
N LEU A 267 -3.87 8.56 -6.03
CA LEU A 267 -4.36 9.89 -6.35
C LEU A 267 -5.75 10.16 -5.74
N ARG A 268 -6.67 9.18 -5.82
CA ARG A 268 -8.00 9.25 -5.22
C ARG A 268 -7.94 9.41 -3.70
N GLU A 269 -7.20 8.56 -3.00
CA GLU A 269 -7.13 8.58 -1.54
C GLU A 269 -6.41 9.82 -1.03
N THR A 270 -5.43 10.35 -1.79
CA THR A 270 -4.82 11.65 -1.47
C THR A 270 -5.84 12.78 -1.57
N ALA A 271 -6.62 12.82 -2.66
CA ALA A 271 -7.67 13.83 -2.84
C ALA A 271 -8.75 13.70 -1.75
N ARG A 272 -9.19 12.47 -1.44
CA ARG A 272 -10.17 12.19 -0.39
C ARG A 272 -9.67 12.65 0.98
N LEU A 273 -8.44 12.32 1.36
CA LEU A 273 -7.84 12.76 2.62
C LEU A 273 -7.86 14.30 2.75
N VAL A 274 -7.49 15.00 1.68
CA VAL A 274 -7.53 16.48 1.68
C VAL A 274 -8.96 16.99 1.78
N ALA A 275 -9.89 16.47 0.98
CA ALA A 275 -11.30 16.90 0.99
C ALA A 275 -11.95 16.72 2.37
N GLU A 276 -11.70 15.58 3.02
CA GLU A 276 -12.20 15.30 4.37
C GLU A 276 -11.60 16.24 5.41
N ARG A 277 -10.30 16.57 5.29
CA ARG A 277 -9.61 17.48 6.22
C ARG A 277 -9.90 18.96 5.96
N SER A 278 -10.51 19.31 4.82
CA SER A 278 -11.00 20.65 4.49
C SER A 278 -12.49 20.86 4.83
N GLU A 279 -13.19 19.86 5.38
CA GLU A 279 -14.61 19.96 5.76
C GLU A 279 -14.78 20.48 7.19
N PHE A 280 -15.07 21.76 7.40
CA PHE A 280 -15.15 22.30 8.78
C PHE A 280 -16.53 22.19 9.45
N ASP A 281 -17.57 21.75 8.75
CA ASP A 281 -18.94 21.70 9.29
C ASP A 281 -19.39 20.26 9.57
N LEU A 282 -18.59 19.53 10.35
CA LEU A 282 -18.97 18.19 10.82
C LEU A 282 -20.01 18.28 11.93
N LYS A 283 -21.13 17.58 11.73
CA LYS A 283 -22.22 17.48 12.71
C LYS A 283 -22.05 16.30 13.67
N ASP A 284 -21.14 15.37 13.36
CA ASP A 284 -20.86 14.20 14.19
C ASP A 284 -19.59 14.43 15.02
N SER A 285 -19.77 14.76 16.30
CA SER A 285 -18.66 15.01 17.24
C SER A 285 -17.82 13.76 17.52
N LYS A 286 -18.32 12.54 17.24
CA LYS A 286 -17.53 11.32 17.41
C LYS A 286 -16.49 11.13 16.30
N LEU A 287 -16.76 11.66 15.11
CA LEU A 287 -15.81 11.63 13.99
C LEU A 287 -14.80 12.79 14.05
N GLU A 288 -15.01 13.76 14.93
CA GLU A 288 -14.20 14.97 15.00
C GLU A 288 -12.76 14.69 15.43
N LEU A 289 -12.56 14.07 16.59
CA LEU A 289 -11.20 13.74 17.09
C LEU A 289 -10.53 12.65 16.26
N VAL A 290 -11.32 11.83 15.57
CA VAL A 290 -10.81 10.82 14.64
C VAL A 290 -10.23 11.51 13.40
N ARG A 291 -10.93 12.49 12.83
CA ARG A 291 -10.49 13.21 11.61
C ARG A 291 -9.43 14.27 11.89
N TRP A 292 -9.46 14.86 13.08
CA TRP A 292 -8.54 15.93 13.51
C TRP A 292 -8.02 15.69 14.93
N PRO A 293 -7.05 14.79 15.10
CA PRO A 293 -6.41 14.60 16.40
C PRO A 293 -5.73 15.88 16.92
N GLU A 294 -5.39 16.84 16.05
CA GLU A 294 -4.87 18.16 16.44
C GLU A 294 -5.85 18.97 17.31
N LEU A 295 -7.15 18.67 17.26
CA LEU A 295 -8.16 19.33 18.09
C LEU A 295 -8.24 18.75 19.51
N ALA A 296 -7.51 17.68 19.82
CA ALA A 296 -7.47 17.10 21.16
C ALA A 296 -6.83 18.06 22.19
N THR A 297 -5.96 18.97 21.73
CA THR A 297 -5.30 19.98 22.57
C THR A 297 -5.76 21.38 22.20
N ARG A 298 -6.01 22.23 23.20
CA ARG A 298 -6.46 23.61 22.99
C ARG A 298 -5.33 24.60 23.22
N ASP A 299 -5.06 25.45 22.23
CA ASP A 299 -4.07 26.53 22.37
C ASP A 299 -4.72 27.76 23.01
N GLU A 300 -3.91 28.59 23.66
CA GLU A 300 -4.38 29.86 24.21
C GLU A 300 -4.94 30.76 23.09
N GLY A 301 -6.13 31.33 23.31
CA GLY A 301 -6.78 32.23 22.35
C GLY A 301 -7.60 31.53 21.25
N GLU A 302 -7.72 30.19 21.26
CA GLU A 302 -8.56 29.50 20.28
C GLU A 302 -10.07 29.80 20.44
N PRO A 303 -10.81 29.98 19.32
CA PRO A 303 -12.25 30.16 19.33
C PRO A 303 -12.98 29.08 20.14
N ALA A 304 -14.07 29.48 20.80
CA ALA A 304 -14.90 28.54 21.58
C ALA A 304 -15.78 27.64 20.71
N GLU A 305 -16.17 28.09 19.53
CA GLU A 305 -16.97 27.31 18.58
C GLU A 305 -16.07 26.37 17.77
N ASP A 306 -16.41 25.08 17.69
CA ASP A 306 -15.56 24.08 17.03
C ASP A 306 -15.36 24.37 15.53
N SER A 307 -16.37 24.86 14.79
CA SER A 307 -16.21 25.23 13.37
C SER A 307 -15.22 26.38 13.19
N ALA A 308 -15.30 27.40 14.06
CA ALA A 308 -14.37 28.51 14.06
C ALA A 308 -12.94 28.08 14.44
N ARG A 309 -12.81 27.16 15.40
CA ARG A 309 -11.53 26.57 15.81
C ARG A 309 -10.89 25.76 14.68
N ARG A 310 -11.67 24.95 13.97
CA ARG A 310 -11.20 24.19 12.79
C ARG A 310 -10.70 25.11 11.68
N LYS A 311 -11.44 26.19 11.40
CA LYS A 311 -11.01 27.23 10.44
C LYS A 311 -9.70 27.88 10.88
N ALA A 312 -9.54 28.19 12.17
CA ALA A 312 -8.30 28.75 12.71
C ALA A 312 -7.11 27.78 12.59
N ARG A 313 -7.36 26.46 12.67
CA ARG A 313 -6.35 25.39 12.51
C ARG A 313 -6.05 24.99 11.06
N TRP A 314 -6.75 25.55 10.07
CA TRP A 314 -6.54 25.21 8.66
C TRP A 314 -5.07 25.22 8.21
N PRO A 315 -4.21 26.18 8.61
CA PRO A 315 -2.79 26.14 8.25
C PRO A 315 -2.09 24.84 8.64
N GLU A 316 -2.29 24.34 9.86
CA GLU A 316 -1.69 23.08 10.33
C GLU A 316 -2.19 21.87 9.53
N LEU A 317 -3.49 21.85 9.23
CA LEU A 317 -4.14 20.77 8.48
C LEU A 317 -3.68 20.74 7.01
N ALA A 318 -3.57 21.92 6.39
CA ALA A 318 -3.08 22.08 5.04
C ALA A 318 -1.63 21.61 4.94
N LEU A 319 -0.77 21.99 5.90
CA LEU A 319 0.64 21.57 5.93
C LEU A 319 0.81 20.06 6.06
N ALA A 320 -0.04 19.40 6.86
CA ALA A 320 0.03 17.95 7.06
C ALA A 320 -0.20 17.12 5.79
N THR A 321 -0.91 17.67 4.80
CA THR A 321 -1.26 16.98 3.53
C THR A 321 -0.58 17.59 2.30
N SER A 322 0.33 18.55 2.53
CA SER A 322 1.01 19.28 1.47
C SER A 322 2.46 18.85 1.26
N ASP A 323 2.97 19.18 0.08
CA ASP A 323 4.38 19.09 -0.30
C ASP A 323 5.17 20.17 0.43
N CYS A 324 6.01 19.74 1.38
CA CYS A 324 6.87 20.64 2.15
C CYS A 324 7.79 21.47 1.24
N TYR A 325 8.16 20.96 0.05
CA TYR A 325 9.01 21.67 -0.90
C TYR A 325 8.32 22.86 -1.57
N ALA A 326 6.98 22.95 -1.48
CA ALA A 326 6.25 24.10 -2.01
C ALA A 326 6.58 25.40 -1.24
N CYS A 327 6.98 25.28 0.03
CA CYS A 327 7.39 26.38 0.90
C CYS A 327 8.88 26.35 1.25
N HIS A 328 9.50 25.17 1.32
CA HIS A 328 10.92 24.99 1.65
C HIS A 328 11.73 24.65 0.39
N HIS A 329 12.36 25.68 -0.18
CA HIS A 329 13.18 25.51 -1.38
C HIS A 329 14.50 24.76 -1.08
N ASP A 330 15.09 24.21 -2.13
CA ASP A 330 16.42 23.62 -2.06
C ASP A 330 17.50 24.70 -1.83
N LEU A 331 18.44 24.43 -0.94
CA LEU A 331 19.61 25.30 -0.72
C LEU A 331 20.69 25.07 -1.79
N GLN A 332 20.64 23.95 -2.50
CA GLN A 332 21.53 23.67 -3.63
C GLN A 332 21.08 24.47 -4.86
N TYR A 333 22.03 25.16 -5.52
CA TYR A 333 21.77 25.91 -6.74
C TYR A 333 22.85 25.65 -7.81
N PRO A 334 22.48 25.21 -9.02
CA PRO A 334 21.13 24.79 -9.43
C PRO A 334 20.74 23.44 -8.81
N GLY A 335 19.45 23.24 -8.52
CA GLY A 335 18.90 21.98 -8.00
C GLY A 335 17.63 21.54 -8.75
N TYR A 336 17.39 20.23 -8.88
CA TYR A 336 16.25 19.71 -9.65
C TYR A 336 14.90 20.17 -9.09
N ARG A 337 14.81 20.44 -7.78
CA ARG A 337 13.58 20.92 -7.13
C ARG A 337 13.16 22.29 -7.66
N GLN A 338 14.13 23.13 -8.02
CA GLN A 338 13.89 24.42 -8.68
C GLN A 338 13.43 24.21 -10.13
N THR A 339 14.07 23.28 -10.86
CA THR A 339 13.73 22.93 -12.25
C THR A 339 12.34 22.32 -12.37
N ARG A 340 11.91 21.49 -11.41
CA ARG A 340 10.55 20.92 -11.35
C ARG A 340 9.49 22.01 -11.33
N GLY A 341 9.76 23.14 -10.67
CA GLY A 341 8.84 24.25 -10.42
C GLY A 341 7.56 23.88 -9.66
N TYR A 342 6.57 24.78 -9.66
CA TYR A 342 5.41 24.70 -8.76
C TYR A 342 4.10 24.56 -9.56
N GLY A 343 3.40 23.45 -9.36
CA GLY A 343 2.12 23.19 -10.00
C GLY A 343 1.77 21.71 -10.14
N TYR A 344 0.58 21.46 -10.64
CA TYR A 344 0.07 20.11 -10.90
C TYR A 344 0.12 19.81 -12.39
N HIS A 345 0.42 18.57 -12.73
CA HIS A 345 0.39 18.11 -14.13
C HIS A 345 0.20 16.61 -14.19
N LEU A 346 -0.30 16.15 -15.33
CA LEU A 346 -0.18 14.77 -15.78
C LEU A 346 0.89 14.71 -16.88
N PRO A 347 1.67 13.62 -16.98
CA PRO A 347 2.64 13.50 -18.06
C PRO A 347 1.99 13.60 -19.45
N GLY A 348 2.55 14.46 -20.31
CA GLY A 348 1.98 14.84 -21.61
C GLY A 348 0.92 15.96 -21.57
N LYS A 349 0.74 16.62 -20.42
CA LYS A 349 -0.12 17.81 -20.26
C LYS A 349 0.71 19.01 -19.81
N GLU A 350 0.18 20.21 -20.06
CA GLU A 350 0.76 21.44 -19.54
C GLU A 350 0.61 21.51 -18.01
N ARG A 351 1.48 22.29 -17.37
CA ARG A 351 1.47 22.46 -15.92
C ARG A 351 0.43 23.48 -15.49
N HIS A 352 -0.47 23.09 -14.60
CA HIS A 352 -1.34 23.99 -13.86
C HIS A 352 -0.51 24.65 -12.75
N ARG A 353 -0.02 25.86 -13.03
CA ARG A 353 0.91 26.58 -12.15
C ARG A 353 0.29 26.91 -10.81
N VAL A 354 1.13 26.85 -9.78
CA VAL A 354 0.85 27.35 -8.44
C VAL A 354 1.94 28.37 -8.09
N PHE A 355 1.58 29.47 -7.43
CA PHE A 355 2.59 30.46 -7.02
C PHE A 355 3.58 29.83 -6.01
N PRO A 356 4.90 30.06 -6.13
CA PRO A 356 5.87 29.61 -5.14
C PRO A 356 5.52 30.08 -3.72
N GLY A 357 5.75 29.24 -2.71
CA GLY A 357 5.39 29.54 -1.32
C GLY A 357 3.90 29.40 -0.99
N ARG A 358 3.11 28.78 -1.89
CA ARG A 358 1.74 28.35 -1.61
C ARG A 358 1.72 26.87 -1.29
N VAL A 359 0.81 26.45 -0.41
CA VAL A 359 0.60 25.02 -0.17
C VAL A 359 0.26 24.30 -1.47
N MET A 360 0.85 23.13 -1.66
CA MET A 360 0.51 22.23 -2.75
C MET A 360 0.20 20.87 -2.15
N VAL A 361 -0.95 20.29 -2.49
CA VAL A 361 -1.25 18.90 -2.12
C VAL A 361 -0.14 17.99 -2.67
N ARG A 362 0.25 16.96 -1.93
CA ARG A 362 1.25 15.99 -2.41
C ARG A 362 0.66 15.21 -3.58
N MET A 363 1.33 15.24 -4.73
CA MET A 363 0.76 14.68 -5.97
C MET A 363 1.70 13.72 -6.68
N TRP A 364 2.59 13.05 -5.94
CA TRP A 364 3.52 12.05 -6.51
C TRP A 364 2.79 10.95 -7.32
N ALA A 365 1.51 10.68 -7.03
CA ALA A 365 0.69 9.72 -7.75
C ALA A 365 0.23 10.19 -9.15
N THR A 366 0.37 11.49 -9.50
CA THR A 366 -0.09 12.01 -10.81
C THR A 366 0.70 11.43 -11.98
N THR A 367 1.97 11.12 -11.76
CA THR A 367 2.88 10.58 -12.78
C THR A 367 2.30 9.32 -13.41
N LEU A 368 1.98 8.30 -12.60
CA LEU A 368 1.40 7.06 -13.12
C LEU A 368 -0.09 7.14 -13.35
N ALA A 369 -0.82 8.05 -12.68
CA ALA A 369 -2.23 8.28 -12.97
C ALA A 369 -2.44 8.67 -14.45
N GLY A 370 -1.52 9.42 -15.06
CA GLY A 370 -1.56 9.72 -16.49
C GLY A 370 -1.39 8.48 -17.38
N ALA A 371 -0.52 7.54 -17.00
CA ALA A 371 -0.34 6.27 -17.71
C ALA A 371 -1.57 5.35 -17.55
N ALA A 372 -2.09 5.27 -16.32
CA ALA A 372 -3.29 4.49 -16.00
C ALA A 372 -4.56 5.04 -16.68
N ALA A 373 -4.68 6.37 -16.78
CA ALA A 373 -5.77 7.01 -17.49
C ALA A 373 -5.75 6.69 -18.99
N ARG A 374 -4.57 6.47 -19.60
CA ARG A 374 -4.49 6.03 -21.01
C ARG A 374 -5.01 4.60 -21.19
N LEU A 375 -4.75 3.70 -20.23
CA LEU A 375 -5.38 2.37 -20.20
C LEU A 375 -6.90 2.48 -20.03
N ALA A 376 -7.38 3.44 -19.22
CA ALA A 376 -8.80 3.69 -18.99
C ALA A 376 -9.52 4.31 -20.20
N GLY A 377 -8.86 5.20 -20.96
CA GLY A 377 -9.45 5.99 -22.04
C GLY A 377 -9.04 7.48 -22.00
N ARG A 378 -8.90 8.13 -23.17
CA ARG A 378 -8.40 9.52 -23.27
C ARG A 378 -9.27 10.55 -22.53
N GLU A 379 -10.56 10.30 -22.42
CA GLU A 379 -11.54 11.09 -21.68
C GLU A 379 -11.25 11.14 -20.17
N HIS A 380 -10.69 10.07 -19.61
CA HIS A 380 -10.31 10.00 -18.21
C HIS A 380 -9.10 10.89 -17.94
N LEU A 381 -8.13 10.92 -18.86
CA LEU A 381 -6.97 11.82 -18.77
C LEU A 381 -7.41 13.29 -18.75
N ALA A 382 -8.36 13.68 -19.60
CA ALA A 382 -8.89 15.04 -19.64
C ALA A 382 -9.66 15.42 -18.35
N SER A 383 -10.43 14.48 -17.80
CA SER A 383 -11.20 14.72 -16.57
C SER A 383 -10.30 14.89 -15.34
N LEU A 384 -9.23 14.09 -15.24
CA LEU A 384 -8.21 14.24 -14.20
C LEU A 384 -7.49 15.58 -14.33
N ASP A 385 -7.04 15.93 -15.53
CA ASP A 385 -6.34 17.19 -15.82
C ASP A 385 -7.18 18.42 -15.46
N ALA A 386 -8.47 18.42 -15.82
CA ALA A 386 -9.40 19.50 -15.47
C ALA A 386 -9.58 19.64 -13.94
N SER A 387 -9.58 18.53 -13.21
CA SER A 387 -9.68 18.55 -11.75
C SER A 387 -8.40 19.10 -11.11
N LEU A 388 -7.23 18.78 -11.67
CA LEU A 388 -5.93 19.35 -11.26
C LEU A 388 -5.86 20.87 -11.50
N ALA A 389 -6.44 21.36 -12.59
CA ALA A 389 -6.52 22.80 -12.86
C ALA A 389 -7.32 23.54 -11.79
N LYS A 390 -8.46 22.97 -11.35
CA LYS A 390 -9.27 23.53 -10.25
C LYS A 390 -8.54 23.48 -8.92
N LEU A 391 -7.81 22.40 -8.65
CA LEU A 391 -6.98 22.29 -7.45
C LEU A 391 -5.87 23.36 -7.46
N ALA A 392 -5.21 23.59 -8.60
CA ALA A 392 -4.24 24.66 -8.78
C ALA A 392 -4.81 26.03 -8.43
N ALA A 393 -6.04 26.32 -8.91
CA ALA A 393 -6.73 27.56 -8.59
C ALA A 393 -6.95 27.70 -7.08
N GLY A 394 -7.48 26.67 -6.41
CA GLY A 394 -7.72 26.67 -4.97
C GLY A 394 -6.45 26.82 -4.11
N THR A 395 -5.32 26.28 -4.56
CA THR A 395 -4.05 26.43 -3.84
C THR A 395 -3.36 27.77 -4.06
N THR A 396 -3.64 28.44 -5.19
CA THR A 396 -2.91 29.65 -5.61
C THR A 396 -3.41 30.92 -4.92
N VAL A 397 -4.70 30.97 -4.56
CA VAL A 397 -5.39 32.20 -4.13
C VAL A 397 -4.80 32.85 -2.87
N GLN A 398 -4.29 32.06 -1.91
CA GLN A 398 -3.70 32.57 -0.66
C GLN A 398 -2.68 31.58 -0.10
N GLN A 399 -1.89 31.98 0.90
CA GLN A 399 -0.76 31.20 1.42
C GLN A 399 -1.06 29.72 1.69
N PHE A 400 -2.17 29.43 2.37
CA PHE A 400 -2.65 28.08 2.68
C PHE A 400 -3.81 27.62 1.79
N GLY A 401 -4.03 28.29 0.66
CA GLY A 401 -5.14 28.03 -0.26
C GLY A 401 -6.52 28.29 0.34
N ASP A 402 -7.56 28.24 -0.49
CA ASP A 402 -8.96 28.31 -0.05
C ASP A 402 -9.47 26.90 0.24
N PRO A 403 -9.79 26.56 1.51
CA PRO A 403 -10.21 25.22 1.90
C PRO A 403 -11.50 24.76 1.20
N ALA A 404 -12.44 25.66 0.91
CA ALA A 404 -13.69 25.30 0.24
C ALA A 404 -13.44 24.97 -1.24
N VAL A 405 -12.61 25.77 -1.91
CA VAL A 405 -12.24 25.53 -3.32
C VAL A 405 -11.39 24.26 -3.44
N ILE A 406 -10.42 24.07 -2.55
CA ILE A 406 -9.58 22.86 -2.49
C ILE A 406 -10.46 21.63 -2.26
N ARG A 407 -11.36 21.66 -1.28
CA ARG A 407 -12.29 20.55 -1.00
C ARG A 407 -13.09 20.18 -2.25
N GLN A 408 -13.68 21.16 -2.91
CA GLN A 408 -14.51 20.91 -4.09
C GLN A 408 -13.68 20.33 -5.24
N ALA A 409 -12.47 20.85 -5.49
CA ALA A 409 -11.57 20.32 -6.51
C ALA A 409 -11.14 18.87 -6.20
N CYS A 410 -10.86 18.56 -4.93
CA CYS A 410 -10.50 17.21 -4.49
C CYS A 410 -11.67 16.21 -4.62
N LEU A 411 -12.91 16.61 -4.31
CA LEU A 411 -14.09 15.77 -4.53
C LEU A 411 -14.33 15.46 -6.00
N GLU A 412 -14.09 16.44 -6.88
CA GLU A 412 -14.18 16.23 -8.33
C GLU A 412 -13.06 15.32 -8.84
N LEU A 413 -11.84 15.49 -8.32
CA LEU A 413 -10.71 14.63 -8.63
C LEU A 413 -10.95 13.19 -8.16
N GLU A 414 -11.51 12.99 -6.95
CA GLU A 414 -11.92 11.69 -6.44
C GLU A 414 -12.90 11.00 -7.41
N LYS A 415 -13.94 11.72 -7.84
CA LYS A 415 -14.93 11.22 -8.80
C LYS A 415 -14.29 10.86 -10.16
N ALA A 416 -13.36 11.68 -10.64
CA ALA A 416 -12.63 11.42 -11.88
C ALA A 416 -11.75 10.16 -11.76
N CYS A 417 -11.06 9.98 -10.62
CA CYS A 417 -10.30 8.77 -10.33
C CYS A 417 -11.21 7.54 -10.27
N ASP A 418 -12.36 7.58 -9.59
CA ASP A 418 -13.30 6.45 -9.53
C ASP A 418 -13.77 6.01 -10.92
N ALA A 419 -14.06 6.96 -11.80
CA ALA A 419 -14.41 6.66 -13.18
C ALA A 419 -13.23 5.98 -13.93
N ALA A 420 -12.02 6.52 -13.78
CA ALA A 420 -10.82 5.97 -14.41
C ALA A 420 -10.44 4.59 -13.86
N ILE A 421 -10.60 4.35 -12.55
CA ILE A 421 -10.34 3.06 -11.90
C ILE A 421 -11.25 1.98 -12.46
N ARG A 422 -12.57 2.25 -12.54
CA ARG A 422 -13.54 1.31 -13.11
C ARG A 422 -13.17 0.93 -14.55
N ALA A 423 -12.81 1.91 -15.37
CA ALA A 423 -12.40 1.68 -16.75
C ALA A 423 -11.05 0.93 -16.85
N ALA A 424 -10.04 1.33 -16.09
CA ALA A 424 -8.72 0.68 -16.07
C ALA A 424 -8.78 -0.79 -15.59
N LYS A 425 -9.67 -1.12 -14.65
CA LYS A 425 -9.89 -2.52 -14.21
C LYS A 425 -10.50 -3.37 -15.32
N ALA A 426 -11.44 -2.81 -16.08
CA ALA A 426 -12.15 -3.53 -17.14
C ALA A 426 -11.34 -3.61 -18.45
N ALA A 427 -10.37 -2.71 -18.65
CA ALA A 427 -9.60 -2.63 -19.88
C ALA A 427 -8.73 -3.88 -20.10
N PRO A 428 -8.72 -4.48 -21.31
CA PRO A 428 -7.81 -5.57 -21.62
C PRO A 428 -6.35 -5.10 -21.51
N LEU A 429 -5.49 -5.96 -20.98
CA LEU A 429 -4.07 -5.68 -20.85
C LEU A 429 -3.28 -6.92 -21.29
N ASP A 430 -2.69 -6.84 -22.48
CA ASP A 430 -1.80 -7.83 -23.03
C ASP A 430 -0.37 -7.28 -23.13
N GLN A 431 0.52 -8.06 -23.75
CA GLN A 431 1.91 -7.65 -23.93
C GLN A 431 2.06 -6.38 -24.77
N ALA A 432 1.27 -6.23 -25.84
CA ALA A 432 1.36 -5.05 -26.70
C ALA A 432 0.88 -3.80 -25.96
N GLY A 433 -0.23 -3.91 -25.22
CA GLY A 433 -0.76 -2.85 -24.38
C GLY A 433 0.21 -2.45 -23.26
N ALA A 434 0.82 -3.42 -22.56
CA ALA A 434 1.80 -3.15 -21.52
C ALA A 434 3.05 -2.45 -22.07
N SER A 435 3.59 -2.92 -23.21
CA SER A 435 4.74 -2.27 -23.86
C SER A 435 4.41 -0.85 -24.34
N ALA A 436 3.21 -0.62 -24.91
CA ALA A 436 2.78 0.71 -25.34
C ALA A 436 2.67 1.67 -24.15
N ILE A 437 2.05 1.23 -23.05
CA ILE A 437 1.94 2.03 -21.82
C ILE A 437 3.33 2.36 -21.24
N LEU A 438 4.25 1.39 -21.22
CA LEU A 438 5.62 1.63 -20.74
C LEU A 438 6.31 2.70 -21.58
N LYS A 439 6.28 2.54 -22.91
CA LYS A 439 6.90 3.48 -23.83
C LYS A 439 6.30 4.87 -23.64
N ASP A 440 4.98 4.99 -23.68
CA ASP A 440 4.29 6.26 -23.51
C ASP A 440 4.62 6.90 -22.16
N ALA A 441 4.69 6.14 -21.07
CA ALA A 441 5.03 6.66 -19.74
C ALA A 441 6.46 7.19 -19.68
N LEU A 442 7.43 6.46 -20.25
CA LEU A 442 8.84 6.88 -20.31
C LEU A 442 9.06 8.08 -21.25
N GLU A 443 8.22 8.21 -22.27
CA GLU A 443 8.25 9.30 -23.26
C GLU A 443 7.34 10.48 -22.89
N ALA A 444 6.48 10.38 -21.87
CA ALA A 444 5.52 11.43 -21.55
C ALA A 444 6.15 12.72 -20.99
N PHE A 445 7.42 12.67 -20.58
CA PHE A 445 8.24 13.84 -20.23
C PHE A 445 9.16 14.28 -21.40
N ASN A 446 9.07 13.60 -22.55
CA ASN A 446 9.92 13.74 -23.74
C ASN A 446 9.18 14.27 -24.98
N GLU A 447 8.07 14.97 -24.85
CA GLU A 447 7.49 15.74 -25.97
C GLU A 447 8.11 17.16 -25.98
N PRO A 448 9.20 17.43 -26.73
CA PRO A 448 9.72 18.77 -26.91
C PRO A 448 8.89 19.56 -27.92
N GLY A 449 8.40 20.70 -27.45
CA GLY A 449 8.24 21.90 -28.26
C GLY A 449 9.17 22.98 -27.72
N ALA A 450 10.32 23.17 -28.37
CA ALA A 450 11.15 24.37 -28.41
C ALA A 450 11.09 25.35 -27.21
N GLY A 451 12.02 25.23 -26.26
CA GLY A 451 12.42 26.37 -25.42
C GLY A 451 11.35 27.00 -24.52
N LYS A 452 10.30 26.27 -24.12
CA LYS A 452 9.30 26.76 -23.17
C LYS A 452 9.78 26.56 -21.72
N PRO A 453 9.88 27.62 -20.89
CA PRO A 453 10.33 27.54 -19.49
C PRO A 453 9.49 26.65 -18.56
N ASP A 454 8.33 26.15 -19.02
CA ASP A 454 7.27 25.58 -18.17
C ASP A 454 7.07 24.08 -18.33
N GLN A 455 7.90 23.43 -19.15
CA GLN A 455 7.81 21.99 -19.35
C GLN A 455 8.06 21.24 -18.02
N PRO A 456 7.13 20.39 -17.56
CA PRO A 456 7.38 19.56 -16.38
C PRO A 456 8.57 18.62 -16.61
N VAL A 457 9.47 18.59 -15.64
CA VAL A 457 10.48 17.52 -15.52
C VAL A 457 10.06 16.60 -14.37
N PRO A 458 10.35 15.29 -14.45
CA PRO A 458 10.09 14.41 -13.32
C PRO A 458 10.96 14.85 -12.14
N ASP A 459 10.36 14.99 -10.96
CA ASP A 459 11.14 14.99 -9.73
C ASP A 459 11.57 13.57 -9.37
N PHE A 460 12.34 13.44 -8.30
CA PHE A 460 12.85 12.14 -7.85
C PHE A 460 11.74 11.12 -7.61
N GLU A 461 10.60 11.53 -7.04
CA GLU A 461 9.50 10.62 -6.74
C GLU A 461 8.75 10.21 -8.01
N ALA A 462 8.49 11.13 -8.93
CA ALA A 462 7.96 10.83 -10.25
C ALA A 462 8.87 9.87 -11.02
N ALA A 463 10.19 10.07 -10.94
CA ALA A 463 11.18 9.20 -11.54
C ALA A 463 11.16 7.78 -10.94
N ARG A 464 11.04 7.66 -9.62
CA ARG A 464 10.83 6.37 -8.93
C ARG A 464 9.56 5.68 -9.38
N GLN A 465 8.46 6.41 -9.54
CA GLN A 465 7.20 5.84 -10.01
C GLN A 465 7.34 5.30 -11.45
N LEU A 466 8.00 6.03 -12.35
CA LEU A 466 8.29 5.54 -13.71
C LEU A 466 9.18 4.30 -13.72
N ALA A 467 10.25 4.30 -12.92
CA ALA A 467 11.14 3.15 -12.78
C ALA A 467 10.41 1.93 -12.18
N SER A 468 9.50 2.16 -11.22
CA SER A 468 8.63 1.12 -10.63
C SER A 468 7.74 0.48 -11.70
N LEU A 469 7.06 1.29 -12.51
CA LEU A 469 6.23 0.77 -13.60
C LEU A 469 7.06 -0.07 -14.59
N ALA A 470 8.26 0.39 -14.94
CA ALA A 470 9.17 -0.33 -15.81
C ALA A 470 9.61 -1.69 -15.24
N ASP A 471 9.97 -1.74 -13.96
CA ASP A 471 10.32 -2.97 -13.25
C ASP A 471 9.13 -3.94 -13.14
N VAL A 472 7.95 -3.41 -12.86
CA VAL A 472 6.70 -4.17 -12.79
C VAL A 472 6.38 -4.85 -14.11
N ILE A 473 6.37 -4.07 -15.20
CA ILE A 473 6.11 -4.60 -16.55
C ILE A 473 7.18 -5.61 -16.95
N ALA A 474 8.46 -5.31 -16.70
CA ALA A 474 9.54 -6.24 -16.95
C ALA A 474 9.36 -7.57 -16.19
N SER A 475 8.93 -7.52 -14.93
CA SER A 475 8.68 -8.72 -14.13
C SER A 475 7.53 -9.56 -14.69
N ASP A 476 6.42 -8.92 -15.08
CA ASP A 476 5.25 -9.61 -15.66
C ASP A 476 5.55 -10.26 -17.02
N LEU A 477 6.57 -9.79 -17.74
CA LEU A 477 7.04 -10.36 -19.01
C LEU A 477 7.77 -11.73 -18.84
N LYS A 478 7.24 -12.73 -18.12
CA LYS A 478 7.76 -14.13 -18.04
C LYS A 478 6.64 -15.14 -18.36
N ALA A 479 6.83 -16.24 -19.11
CA ALA A 479 7.99 -17.13 -19.31
C ALA A 479 8.19 -17.60 -20.77
N GLY A 480 9.45 -17.88 -21.17
CA GLY A 480 9.79 -18.62 -22.40
C GLY A 480 10.87 -18.01 -23.32
N LYS A 481 11.23 -16.73 -23.15
CA LYS A 481 12.32 -16.07 -23.89
C LYS A 481 13.17 -15.24 -22.94
N GLU A 482 14.49 -15.35 -23.06
CA GLU A 482 15.41 -14.43 -22.38
C GLU A 482 15.11 -13.00 -22.82
N LYS A 483 15.05 -12.07 -21.86
CA LYS A 483 14.92 -10.64 -22.18
C LYS A 483 16.22 -10.17 -22.82
N PRO A 484 16.19 -9.25 -23.82
CA PRO A 484 17.41 -8.74 -24.43
C PRO A 484 18.36 -8.17 -23.36
N PRO A 485 19.66 -8.53 -23.36
CA PRO A 485 20.62 -8.02 -22.37
C PRO A 485 20.66 -6.49 -22.30
N ALA A 486 20.46 -5.80 -23.43
CA ALA A 486 20.37 -4.34 -23.49
C ALA A 486 19.16 -3.78 -22.73
N PHE A 487 18.01 -4.45 -22.78
CA PHE A 487 16.82 -4.06 -22.00
C PHE A 487 17.08 -4.23 -20.50
N ILE A 488 17.68 -5.36 -20.09
CA ILE A 488 18.03 -5.62 -18.69
C ILE A 488 19.01 -4.56 -18.18
N ALA A 489 20.05 -4.23 -18.95
CA ALA A 489 21.03 -3.22 -18.58
C ALA A 489 20.40 -1.82 -18.46
N ALA A 490 19.55 -1.43 -19.42
CA ALA A 490 18.84 -0.15 -19.38
C ALA A 490 17.90 -0.04 -18.16
N LEU A 491 17.17 -1.11 -17.85
CA LEU A 491 16.29 -1.17 -16.67
C LEU A 491 17.09 -1.08 -15.37
N ALA A 492 18.21 -1.81 -15.26
CA ALA A 492 19.08 -1.78 -14.09
C ALA A 492 19.67 -0.38 -13.85
N LYS A 493 20.09 0.30 -14.92
CA LYS A 493 20.56 1.69 -14.87
C LYS A 493 19.46 2.64 -14.37
N LEU A 494 18.24 2.53 -14.91
CA LEU A 494 17.10 3.35 -14.47
C LEU A 494 16.78 3.11 -12.99
N SER A 495 16.80 1.85 -12.55
CA SER A 495 16.57 1.44 -11.17
C SER A 495 17.62 1.99 -10.19
N ASP A 496 18.90 2.02 -10.58
CA ASP A 496 20.00 2.48 -9.73
C ASP A 496 19.98 4.00 -9.50
N LEU A 497 19.61 4.78 -10.53
CA LEU A 497 19.51 6.25 -10.44
C LEU A 497 18.55 6.73 -9.35
N VAL A 498 17.54 5.92 -9.02
CA VAL A 498 16.45 6.31 -8.12
C VAL A 498 16.30 5.40 -6.89
N ASP A 499 17.28 4.53 -6.64
CA ASP A 499 17.26 3.51 -5.57
C ASP A 499 15.89 2.81 -5.48
N LEU A 500 15.47 2.23 -6.61
CA LEU A 500 14.11 1.70 -6.78
C LEU A 500 13.76 0.57 -5.80
N HIS A 501 14.74 -0.24 -5.44
CA HIS A 501 14.60 -1.41 -4.58
C HIS A 501 15.17 -1.11 -3.18
N PRO A 502 14.46 -0.35 -2.33
CA PRO A 502 14.83 -0.20 -0.92
C PRO A 502 14.70 -1.55 -0.22
N TYR A 503 15.10 -1.64 1.05
CA TYR A 503 15.13 -2.92 1.80
C TYR A 503 16.21 -3.91 1.32
N ALA A 504 17.35 -3.41 0.83
CA ALA A 504 18.47 -4.24 0.39
C ALA A 504 19.09 -5.08 1.53
N ASN A 505 19.00 -4.62 2.78
CA ASN A 505 19.51 -5.30 3.98
C ASN A 505 18.53 -6.31 4.57
N ARG A 506 17.45 -6.65 3.86
CA ARG A 506 16.41 -7.59 4.28
C ARG A 506 16.96 -8.92 4.81
N GLN A 507 17.92 -9.52 4.11
CA GLN A 507 18.51 -10.79 4.55
C GLN A 507 19.31 -10.64 5.86
N ALA A 508 20.11 -9.57 5.96
CA ALA A 508 20.84 -9.27 7.19
C ALA A 508 19.89 -9.00 8.37
N ARG A 509 18.74 -8.32 8.13
CA ARG A 509 17.69 -8.15 9.15
C ARG A 509 17.09 -9.48 9.58
N LEU A 510 16.76 -10.35 8.62
CA LEU A 510 16.23 -11.68 8.92
C LEU A 510 17.21 -12.47 9.82
N GLU A 511 18.51 -12.43 9.52
CA GLU A 511 19.54 -13.10 10.33
C GLU A 511 19.62 -12.56 11.76
N VAL A 512 19.44 -11.25 11.95
CA VAL A 512 19.34 -10.65 13.30
C VAL A 512 18.15 -11.21 14.06
N ILE A 513 16.98 -11.27 13.40
CA ILE A 513 15.74 -11.71 14.02
C ILE A 513 15.76 -13.21 14.31
N LEU A 514 16.23 -14.03 13.37
CA LEU A 514 16.36 -15.49 13.57
C LEU A 514 17.39 -15.81 14.66
N GLY A 515 18.54 -15.13 14.68
CA GLY A 515 19.54 -15.31 15.73
C GLY A 515 19.06 -14.85 17.11
N LEU A 516 18.20 -13.83 17.16
CA LEU A 516 17.49 -13.44 18.38
C LEU A 516 16.60 -14.58 18.88
N ILE A 517 15.76 -15.14 18.00
CA ILE A 517 14.85 -16.23 18.35
C ILE A 517 15.62 -17.47 18.80
N GLU A 518 16.67 -17.87 18.07
CA GLU A 518 17.51 -19.02 18.46
C GLU A 518 18.06 -18.87 19.88
N ARG A 519 18.50 -17.66 20.23
CA ARG A 519 19.03 -17.36 21.57
C ARG A 519 17.95 -17.39 22.64
N GLU A 520 16.86 -16.65 22.46
CA GLU A 520 15.82 -16.49 23.48
C GLU A 520 15.00 -17.78 23.69
N GLN A 521 14.82 -18.58 22.64
CA GLN A 521 14.16 -19.90 22.71
C GLN A 521 15.12 -21.06 23.00
N LYS A 522 16.42 -20.79 23.16
CA LYS A 522 17.47 -21.80 23.41
C LYS A 522 17.46 -22.94 22.38
N LEU A 523 17.27 -22.59 21.11
CA LEU A 523 17.21 -23.56 20.02
C LEU A 523 18.60 -24.14 19.71
N PRO A 524 18.67 -25.37 19.17
CA PRO A 524 19.91 -25.91 18.64
C PRO A 524 20.54 -24.97 17.61
N LYS A 525 21.87 -24.90 17.59
CA LYS A 525 22.59 -24.07 16.61
C LYS A 525 22.23 -24.49 15.19
N GLY A 526 21.73 -23.55 14.40
CA GLY A 526 21.34 -23.78 13.00
C GLY A 526 19.90 -24.27 12.81
N ALA A 527 19.07 -24.29 13.87
CA ALA A 527 17.66 -24.66 13.78
C ALA A 527 16.88 -23.79 12.77
N THR A 528 17.28 -22.53 12.56
CA THR A 528 16.60 -21.62 11.63
C THR A 528 17.09 -21.69 10.17
N VAL A 529 18.15 -22.46 9.88
CA VAL A 529 18.81 -22.46 8.56
C VAL A 529 17.87 -22.91 7.45
N ALA A 530 17.09 -23.97 7.68
CA ALA A 530 16.15 -24.50 6.68
C ALA A 530 15.08 -23.46 6.31
N PHE A 531 14.55 -22.74 7.30
CA PHE A 531 13.57 -21.67 7.08
C PHE A 531 14.18 -20.47 6.37
N SER A 532 15.38 -20.04 6.76
CA SER A 532 16.10 -18.96 6.08
C SER A 532 16.38 -19.30 4.61
N GLU A 533 16.88 -20.51 4.32
CA GLU A 533 17.11 -20.98 2.94
C GLU A 533 15.82 -21.01 2.13
N TYR A 534 14.72 -21.49 2.74
CA TYR A 534 13.39 -21.53 2.13
C TYR A 534 12.91 -20.14 1.70
N LEU A 535 13.03 -19.12 2.57
CA LEU A 535 12.64 -17.75 2.24
C LEU A 535 13.54 -17.14 1.15
N GLN A 536 14.86 -17.32 1.25
CA GLN A 536 15.82 -16.78 0.28
C GLN A 536 15.57 -17.27 -1.15
N LYS A 537 15.15 -18.52 -1.31
CA LYS A 537 14.90 -19.11 -2.65
C LYS A 537 13.47 -18.93 -3.16
N GLY A 538 12.63 -18.14 -2.47
CA GLY A 538 11.25 -17.86 -2.91
C GLY A 538 10.28 -19.01 -2.68
N GLY A 539 10.51 -19.80 -1.63
CA GLY A 539 9.61 -20.86 -1.18
C GLY A 539 9.41 -22.06 -2.12
N PRO A 540 10.47 -22.63 -2.72
CA PRO A 540 10.33 -23.79 -3.60
C PRO A 540 9.87 -25.01 -2.82
N VAL A 541 9.10 -25.89 -3.48
CA VAL A 541 8.47 -27.06 -2.85
C VAL A 541 9.47 -27.99 -2.17
N ASP A 542 10.67 -28.15 -2.72
CA ASP A 542 11.70 -29.04 -2.15
C ASP A 542 12.25 -28.53 -0.82
N LEU A 543 12.36 -27.21 -0.65
CA LEU A 543 12.73 -26.63 0.63
C LEU A 543 11.56 -26.62 1.60
N ALA A 544 10.34 -26.39 1.12
CA ALA A 544 9.14 -26.47 1.94
C ALA A 544 8.95 -27.87 2.56
N ARG A 545 9.28 -28.94 1.83
CA ARG A 545 9.27 -30.32 2.33
C ARG A 545 10.18 -30.50 3.55
N LYS A 546 11.34 -29.83 3.60
CA LYS A 546 12.23 -29.87 4.78
C LYS A 546 11.58 -29.24 6.02
N LEU A 547 10.66 -28.30 5.84
CA LEU A 547 9.94 -27.65 6.96
C LEU A 547 8.83 -28.53 7.54
N VAL A 548 8.36 -29.54 6.80
CA VAL A 548 7.40 -30.53 7.33
C VAL A 548 8.00 -31.31 8.50
N ASP A 549 9.29 -31.60 8.41
CA ASP A 549 10.03 -32.35 9.42
C ASP A 549 10.69 -31.45 10.48
N ASP A 550 10.50 -30.13 10.43
CA ASP A 550 10.99 -29.21 11.46
C ASP A 550 10.30 -29.50 12.80
N ARG A 551 11.09 -29.94 13.78
CA ARG A 551 10.64 -30.25 15.15
C ARG A 551 11.02 -29.18 16.16
N ASP A 552 11.90 -28.25 15.79
CA ASP A 552 12.58 -27.37 16.73
C ASP A 552 12.13 -25.92 16.53
N PHE A 553 12.35 -25.35 15.35
CA PHE A 553 12.19 -23.92 15.13
C PHE A 553 10.73 -23.53 14.99
N LEU A 554 10.04 -23.94 13.91
CA LEU A 554 8.66 -23.49 13.66
C LEU A 554 7.70 -23.82 14.84
N PRO A 555 7.70 -25.03 15.44
CA PRO A 555 6.83 -25.32 16.58
C PRO A 555 7.10 -24.47 17.82
N SER A 556 8.38 -24.15 18.10
CA SER A 556 8.77 -23.28 19.22
C SER A 556 8.39 -21.83 18.94
N PHE A 557 8.71 -21.36 17.74
CA PHE A 557 8.44 -20.00 17.26
C PHE A 557 6.96 -19.63 17.36
N ASN A 558 6.07 -20.55 16.98
CA ASN A 558 4.62 -20.32 16.96
C ASN A 558 4.00 -20.08 18.34
N ARG A 559 4.75 -20.28 19.42
CA ARG A 559 4.31 -20.06 20.81
C ARG A 559 4.80 -18.74 21.41
N ILE A 560 5.63 -18.00 20.69
CA ILE A 560 6.15 -16.71 21.15
C ILE A 560 5.03 -15.68 21.16
N ARG A 561 4.77 -15.06 22.32
CA ARG A 561 3.80 -13.96 22.44
C ARG A 561 4.36 -12.70 21.81
N SER A 562 3.50 -11.86 21.25
CA SER A 562 3.93 -10.59 20.64
C SER A 562 4.59 -9.65 21.64
N GLU A 563 4.13 -9.62 22.88
CA GLU A 563 4.75 -8.86 23.98
C GLU A 563 6.22 -9.25 24.21
N ASP A 564 6.48 -10.56 24.33
CA ASP A 564 7.83 -11.10 24.56
C ASP A 564 8.74 -10.77 23.37
N PHE A 565 8.24 -10.99 22.14
CA PHE A 565 8.99 -10.69 20.92
C PHE A 565 9.34 -9.19 20.81
N ASN A 566 8.39 -8.31 21.10
CA ASN A 566 8.62 -6.86 21.09
C ASN A 566 9.60 -6.42 22.16
N GLN A 567 9.57 -7.04 23.34
CA GLN A 567 10.54 -6.78 24.39
C GLN A 567 11.95 -7.09 23.89
N TRP A 568 12.17 -8.28 23.29
CA TRP A 568 13.46 -8.67 22.72
C TRP A 568 13.93 -7.76 21.59
N LEU A 569 13.02 -7.31 20.72
CA LEU A 569 13.34 -6.35 19.66
C LEU A 569 13.73 -4.97 20.20
N SER A 570 13.18 -4.59 21.35
CA SER A 570 13.44 -3.29 21.99
C SER A 570 14.72 -3.26 22.83
N GLU A 571 15.38 -4.42 23.02
CA GLU A 571 16.67 -4.47 23.72
C GLU A 571 17.74 -3.69 22.95
N ASN A 572 18.54 -2.90 23.68
CA ASN A 572 19.48 -1.94 23.10
C ASN A 572 20.41 -2.54 22.02
N ALA A 573 20.91 -3.76 22.22
CA ALA A 573 21.80 -4.41 21.25
C ALA A 573 21.06 -4.78 19.94
N THR A 574 19.89 -5.39 20.04
CA THR A 574 19.06 -5.79 18.89
C THR A 574 18.55 -4.57 18.15
N ALA A 575 17.94 -3.63 18.87
CA ALA A 575 17.37 -2.40 18.33
C ALA A 575 18.44 -1.58 17.59
N THR A 576 19.63 -1.43 18.16
CA THR A 576 20.75 -0.71 17.53
C THR A 576 21.19 -1.38 16.23
N ARG A 577 21.26 -2.71 16.19
CA ARG A 577 21.68 -3.43 14.99
C ARG A 577 20.64 -3.32 13.88
N LEU A 578 19.35 -3.47 14.20
CA LEU A 578 18.27 -3.28 13.23
C LEU A 578 18.21 -1.84 12.72
N GLN A 579 18.30 -0.85 13.63
CA GLN A 579 18.31 0.57 13.27
C GLN A 579 19.49 0.91 12.34
N ARG A 580 20.68 0.35 12.60
CA ARG A 580 21.85 0.58 11.72
C ARG A 580 21.59 0.12 10.29
N LEU A 581 20.95 -1.03 10.11
CA LEU A 581 20.60 -1.56 8.78
C LEU A 581 19.58 -0.66 8.08
N ASP A 582 18.60 -0.12 8.81
CA ASP A 582 17.65 0.86 8.27
C ASP A 582 18.35 2.19 7.91
N ASP A 583 19.27 2.68 8.76
CA ASP A 583 19.99 3.92 8.53
C ASP A 583 20.93 3.82 7.31
N GLU A 584 21.52 2.65 7.04
CA GLU A 584 22.33 2.41 5.84
C GLU A 584 21.51 2.53 4.56
N GLU A 585 20.30 1.96 4.55
CA GLU A 585 19.35 2.07 3.44
C GLU A 585 18.87 3.52 3.27
N GLU A 586 18.50 4.18 4.37
CA GLU A 586 18.06 5.58 4.36
C GLU A 586 19.17 6.49 3.83
N ARG A 587 20.42 6.32 4.26
CA ARG A 587 21.57 7.10 3.75
C ARG A 587 21.76 6.93 2.24
N LYS A 588 21.63 5.71 1.72
CA LYS A 588 21.76 5.44 0.28
C LYS A 588 20.66 6.16 -0.50
N LEU A 589 19.40 6.03 -0.05
CA LEU A 589 18.26 6.69 -0.68
C LEU A 589 18.42 8.21 -0.66
N MET A 590 18.80 8.78 0.49
CA MET A 590 19.03 10.22 0.63
C MET A 590 20.19 10.71 -0.25
N SER A 591 21.25 9.90 -0.41
CA SER A 591 22.33 10.22 -1.35
C SER A 591 21.83 10.29 -2.79
N ARG A 592 20.98 9.35 -3.24
CA ARG A 592 20.39 9.36 -4.59
C ARG A 592 19.42 10.52 -4.77
N LEU A 593 18.59 10.81 -3.76
CA LEU A 593 17.69 11.96 -3.75
C LEU A 593 18.46 13.28 -3.91
N ASN A 594 19.59 13.42 -3.22
CA ASN A 594 20.41 14.64 -3.26
C ASN A 594 21.21 14.79 -4.57
N SER A 595 21.65 13.69 -5.18
CA SER A 595 22.40 13.71 -6.44
C SER A 595 21.53 13.56 -7.69
N TYR A 596 20.20 13.55 -7.55
CA TYR A 596 19.28 13.32 -8.65
C TYR A 596 19.36 14.40 -9.73
N ASP A 597 19.56 13.96 -10.98
CA ASP A 597 19.50 14.78 -12.18
C ASP A 597 18.38 14.30 -13.13
N PRO A 598 17.32 15.10 -13.34
CA PRO A 598 16.26 14.79 -14.29
C PRO A 598 16.76 14.54 -15.72
N ALA A 599 17.82 15.23 -16.16
CA ALA A 599 18.34 15.07 -17.53
C ALA A 599 18.99 13.69 -17.71
N GLU A 600 19.79 13.25 -16.74
CA GLU A 600 20.37 11.90 -16.71
C GLU A 600 19.28 10.83 -16.68
N PHE A 601 18.27 11.01 -15.82
CA PHE A 601 17.14 10.08 -15.73
C PHE A 601 16.37 9.98 -17.05
N LEU A 602 16.02 11.11 -17.67
CA LEU A 602 15.29 11.13 -18.95
C LEU A 602 16.10 10.49 -20.08
N LYS A 603 17.44 10.63 -20.08
CA LYS A 603 18.31 9.93 -21.01
C LYS A 603 18.21 8.41 -20.83
N ALA A 604 18.26 7.92 -19.60
CA ALA A 604 18.09 6.49 -19.29
C ALA A 604 16.67 5.98 -19.64
N ALA A 605 15.63 6.80 -19.40
CA ALA A 605 14.26 6.47 -19.75
C ALA A 605 14.07 6.30 -21.27
N ARG A 606 14.66 7.18 -22.10
CA ARG A 606 14.64 7.07 -23.57
C ARG A 606 15.37 5.83 -24.08
N GLU A 607 16.51 5.52 -23.46
CA GLU A 607 17.29 4.32 -23.75
C GLU A 607 16.41 3.07 -23.53
N LEU A 608 15.73 2.99 -22.38
CA LEU A 608 14.83 1.88 -22.06
C LEU A 608 13.61 1.83 -22.99
N ALA A 609 12.98 2.97 -23.28
CA ALA A 609 11.84 3.06 -24.22
C ALA A 609 12.21 2.50 -25.60
N THR A 610 13.40 2.82 -26.11
CA THR A 610 13.92 2.30 -27.39
C THR A 610 14.10 0.78 -27.36
N GLN A 611 14.56 0.22 -26.23
CA GLN A 611 14.69 -1.23 -26.09
C GLN A 611 13.34 -1.94 -25.93
N SER A 612 12.33 -1.27 -25.33
CA SER A 612 11.00 -1.85 -25.10
C SER A 612 10.16 -2.04 -26.37
N ALA A 613 10.52 -1.33 -27.45
CA ALA A 613 9.87 -1.42 -28.76
C ALA A 613 10.41 -2.55 -29.65
N ARG A 614 11.48 -3.23 -29.22
CA ARG A 614 12.13 -4.35 -29.90
C ARG A 614 11.79 -5.65 -29.20
#